data_AF-A0A1A8UGV0-F1
#
_entry.id   AF-A0A1A8UGV0-F1
#
_cell.length_a   1.000
_cell.length_b   1.000
_cell.length_c   1.000
_cell.angle_alpha   90.00
_cell.angle_beta   90.00
_cell.angle_gamma   90.00
#
_symmetry.space_group_name_H-M   'P 1'
#
loop_
_entity.id
_entity.type
_entity.pdbx_description
1 polymer ?
#
loop_
_entity_poly.entity_id
_entity_poly.type
_entity_poly.pdbx_seq_one_letter_code
_entity_poly.pdbx_strand_id
1 'polypeptide(L)'
;WLSLHPAVDRLLHSWPALVSYFRSLGESCPVALKKMFENEEKTDAAEIYLCFFHNVGCVFDQLVKRLEETKLCITDVYEEVQKFRT
;
A
#
# COMPACT_ATOMS: atom_id res chain seq x y z
N TRP A 1 -1.99 5.44 10.22
CA TRP A 1 -1.21 4.27 9.79
C TRP A 1 -2.11 3.05 9.61
N LEU A 2 -3.00 2.76 10.58
CA LEU A 2 -4.04 1.72 10.52
C LEU A 2 -4.98 1.76 9.31
N SER A 3 -5.15 2.91 8.64
CA SER A 3 -6.06 3.02 7.49
C SER A 3 -5.36 2.92 6.13
N LEU A 4 -4.09 3.34 6.04
CA LEU A 4 -3.39 3.43 4.75
C LEU A 4 -2.99 2.04 4.25
N HIS A 5 -2.38 1.22 5.11
CA HIS A 5 -1.97 -0.13 4.71
C HIS A 5 -3.17 -0.99 4.29
N PRO A 6 -4.28 -1.06 5.06
CA PRO A 6 -5.49 -1.76 4.61
C PRO A 6 -6.20 -1.11 3.41
N ALA A 7 -6.05 0.20 3.19
CA ALA A 7 -6.55 0.83 1.98
C ALA A 7 -5.76 0.37 0.74
N VAL A 8 -4.43 0.40 0.80
CA VAL A 8 -3.55 -0.07 -0.28
C VAL A 8 -3.75 -1.56 -0.54
N ASP A 9 -3.86 -2.37 0.52
CA ASP A 9 -4.13 -3.81 0.41
C ASP A 9 -5.43 -4.11 -0.35
N ARG A 10 -6.54 -3.44 0.02
CA ARG A 10 -7.82 -3.57 -0.71
C ARG A 10 -7.72 -3.10 -2.17
N LEU A 11 -6.94 -2.05 -2.40
CA LEU A 11 -6.77 -1.46 -3.72
C LEU A 11 -5.98 -2.40 -4.64
N LEU A 12 -4.91 -3.03 -4.13
CA LEU A 12 -4.16 -4.09 -4.81
C LEU A 12 -5.01 -5.34 -5.05
N HIS A 13 -5.75 -5.79 -4.04
CA HIS A 13 -6.63 -6.96 -4.15
C HIS A 13 -7.71 -6.77 -5.23
N SER A 14 -8.20 -5.53 -5.39
CA SER A 14 -9.20 -5.18 -6.39
C SER A 14 -8.60 -4.61 -7.67
N TRP A 15 -7.27 -4.54 -7.80
CA TRP A 15 -6.61 -3.78 -8.85
C TRP A 15 -6.98 -4.25 -10.27
N PRO A 16 -6.99 -5.56 -10.58
CA PRO A 16 -7.40 -6.01 -11.91
C PRO A 16 -8.84 -5.61 -12.26
N ALA A 17 -9.74 -5.67 -11.28
CA ALA A 17 -11.14 -5.27 -11.45
C ALA A 17 -11.28 -3.75 -11.64
N LEU A 18 -10.51 -2.94 -10.90
CA LEU A 18 -10.49 -1.48 -11.05
C LEU A 18 -9.98 -1.08 -12.43
N VAL A 19 -8.86 -1.66 -12.88
CA VAL A 19 -8.30 -1.40 -14.22
C VAL A 19 -9.31 -1.76 -15.30
N SER A 20 -9.92 -2.95 -15.22
CA SER A 20 -10.94 -3.38 -16.17
C SER A 20 -12.15 -2.44 -16.18
N TYR A 21 -12.66 -2.06 -15.00
CA TYR A 21 -13.79 -1.15 -14.86
C TYR A 21 -13.51 0.22 -15.49
N PHE A 22 -12.41 0.89 -15.10
CA PHE A 22 -12.10 2.22 -15.60
C PHE A 22 -11.77 2.24 -17.09
N ARG A 23 -11.20 1.16 -17.65
CA ARG A 23 -11.03 1.00 -19.10
C ARG A 23 -12.37 0.83 -19.82
N SER A 24 -13.30 0.07 -19.25
CA SER A 24 -14.63 -0.16 -19.83
C SER A 24 -15.51 1.09 -19.90
N LEU A 25 -15.27 2.08 -19.03
CA LEU A 25 -16.02 3.34 -19.02
C LEU A 25 -15.73 4.22 -20.24
N GLY A 26 -14.59 4.06 -20.92
CA GLY A 26 -14.20 4.85 -22.09
C GLY A 26 -14.32 6.36 -21.84
N GLU A 27 -15.16 7.05 -22.61
CA GLU A 27 -15.38 8.50 -22.49
C GLU A 27 -16.10 8.94 -21.21
N SER A 28 -16.78 8.03 -20.51
CA SER A 28 -17.41 8.33 -19.23
C SER A 28 -16.44 8.27 -18.04
N CYS A 29 -15.18 7.87 -18.27
CA CYS A 29 -14.14 7.82 -17.25
C CYS A 29 -13.68 9.24 -16.87
N PRO A 30 -13.61 9.59 -15.56
CA PRO A 30 -13.11 10.89 -15.12
C PRO A 30 -11.72 11.19 -15.69
N VAL A 31 -11.53 12.38 -16.27
CA VAL A 31 -10.31 12.78 -17.00
C VAL A 31 -9.02 12.56 -16.19
N ALA A 32 -9.09 12.77 -14.87
CA ALA A 32 -7.96 12.55 -13.97
C ALA A 32 -7.51 11.08 -13.90
N LEU A 33 -8.46 10.14 -13.94
CA LEU A 33 -8.22 8.70 -13.88
C LEU A 33 -8.00 8.09 -15.27
N LYS A 34 -8.64 8.65 -16.29
CA LYS A 34 -8.53 8.22 -17.68
C LYS A 34 -7.07 8.12 -18.12
N LYS A 35 -6.27 9.16 -17.85
CA LYS A 35 -4.82 9.19 -18.15
C LYS A 35 -3.99 8.12 -17.44
N MET A 36 -4.46 7.62 -16.29
CA MET A 36 -3.76 6.61 -15.50
C MET A 36 -4.05 5.21 -16.02
N PHE A 37 -5.30 4.92 -16.39
CA PHE A 37 -5.76 3.59 -16.77
C PHE A 37 -5.70 3.28 -18.28
N GLU A 38 -5.64 4.29 -19.15
CA GLU A 38 -5.51 4.11 -20.61
C GLU A 38 -4.09 3.75 -21.06
N ASN A 39 -3.09 4.21 -20.31
CA ASN A 39 -1.70 3.93 -20.60
C ASN A 39 -1.23 2.76 -19.73
N GLU A 40 -0.87 1.64 -20.36
CA GLU A 40 -0.42 0.43 -19.66
C GLU A 40 0.83 0.69 -18.81
N GLU A 41 1.85 1.37 -19.34
CA GLU A 41 3.07 1.72 -18.59
C GLU A 41 2.75 2.50 -17.31
N LYS A 42 1.79 3.42 -17.36
CA LYS A 42 1.35 4.19 -16.19
C LYS A 42 0.52 3.37 -15.21
N THR A 43 -0.30 2.45 -15.72
CA THR A 43 -1.08 1.53 -14.89
C THR A 43 -0.13 0.61 -14.13
N ASP A 44 0.83 0.01 -14.83
CA ASP A 44 1.83 -0.90 -14.26
C ASP A 44 2.73 -0.16 -13.27
N ALA A 45 3.18 1.05 -13.60
CA ALA A 45 3.94 1.88 -12.66
C ALA A 45 3.15 2.15 -11.38
N ALA A 46 1.87 2.51 -11.48
CA ALA A 46 1.01 2.73 -10.32
C ALA A 46 0.86 1.47 -9.45
N GLU A 47 0.68 0.30 -10.07
CA GLU A 47 0.65 -0.98 -9.38
C GLU A 47 1.96 -1.27 -8.64
N ILE A 48 3.09 -1.05 -9.29
CA ILE A 48 4.42 -1.21 -8.69
C ILE A 48 4.58 -0.30 -7.47
N TYR A 49 4.17 0.97 -7.56
CA TYR A 49 4.21 1.88 -6.43
C TYR A 49 3.29 1.41 -5.29
N LEU A 50 2.07 0.94 -5.59
CA LEU A 50 1.16 0.40 -4.59
C LEU A 50 1.75 -0.84 -3.91
N CYS A 51 2.36 -1.76 -4.66
CA CYS A 51 3.09 -2.91 -4.14
C CYS A 51 4.26 -2.48 -3.23
N PHE A 52 5.00 -1.45 -3.60
CA PHE A 52 6.05 -0.89 -2.74
C PHE A 52 5.48 -0.36 -1.43
N PHE A 53 4.40 0.44 -1.48
CA PHE A 53 3.73 0.95 -0.28
C PHE A 53 3.15 -0.16 0.59
N HIS A 54 2.61 -1.21 -0.03
CA HIS A 54 2.11 -2.38 0.70
C HIS A 54 3.24 -3.07 1.47
N ASN A 55 4.39 -3.29 0.83
CA ASN A 55 5.57 -3.87 1.49
C ASN A 55 6.06 -3.04 2.67
N VAL A 56 6.21 -1.72 2.48
CA VAL A 56 6.59 -0.80 3.57
C VAL A 56 5.55 -0.85 4.71
N GLY A 57 4.27 -0.89 4.34
CA GLY A 57 3.17 -1.03 5.30
C GLY A 57 3.23 -2.33 6.10
N CYS A 58 3.57 -3.47 5.47
CA CYS A 58 3.74 -4.76 6.14
C CYS A 58 4.88 -4.71 7.18
N VAL A 59 6.03 -4.14 6.82
CA VAL A 59 7.17 -4.02 7.74
C VAL A 59 6.79 -3.15 8.94
N PHE A 60 6.10 -2.03 8.68
CA PHE A 60 5.62 -1.15 9.74
C PHE A 60 4.56 -1.82 10.63
N ASP A 61 3.61 -2.55 10.05
CA ASP A 61 2.58 -3.29 10.81
C ASP A 61 3.19 -4.36 11.71
N GLN A 62 4.21 -5.07 11.23
CA GLN A 62 4.96 -6.03 12.04
C GLN A 62 5.72 -5.35 13.19
N LEU A 63 6.34 -4.20 12.95
CA LEU A 63 6.98 -3.41 14.00
C LEU A 63 5.97 -3.02 15.07
N VAL A 64 4.80 -2.48 14.68
CA VAL A 64 3.79 -2.07 15.67
C VAL A 64 3.28 -3.27 16.46
N LYS A 65 3.00 -4.40 15.81
CA LYS A 65 2.61 -5.64 16.50
C LYS A 65 3.63 -6.09 17.53
N ARG A 66 4.93 -5.99 17.22
CA ARG A 66 6.00 -6.27 18.18
C ARG A 66 5.98 -5.27 19.33
N LEU A 67 5.83 -3.98 19.06
CA LEU A 67 5.77 -2.92 20.07
C LEU A 67 4.52 -2.98 20.98
N GLU A 68 3.43 -3.59 20.52
CA GLU A 68 2.21 -3.81 21.29
C GLU A 68 2.29 -5.04 22.22
N GLU A 69 3.39 -5.81 22.17
CA GLU A 69 3.57 -6.98 23.05
C GLU A 69 3.61 -6.57 24.53
N THR A 70 2.85 -7.30 25.36
CA THR A 70 2.55 -6.93 26.76
C THR A 70 3.74 -7.07 27.70
N LYS A 71 4.89 -7.60 27.23
CA LYS A 71 6.10 -7.87 28.01
C LYS A 71 7.34 -7.29 27.34
N LEU A 72 7.30 -6.01 26.99
CA LEU A 72 8.46 -5.28 26.49
C LEU A 72 9.09 -4.44 27.60
N CYS A 73 10.42 -4.47 27.69
CA CYS A 73 11.16 -3.47 28.44
C CYS A 73 11.69 -2.37 27.51
N ILE A 74 12.13 -1.25 28.09
CA ILE A 74 12.51 -0.05 27.31
C ILE A 74 13.67 -0.30 26.33
N THR A 75 14.55 -1.26 26.65
CA THR A 75 15.67 -1.65 25.77
C THR A 75 15.17 -2.40 24.54
N ASP A 76 14.16 -3.27 24.68
CA ASP A 76 13.56 -4.01 23.55
C ASP A 76 12.89 -3.05 22.56
N VAL A 77 12.18 -2.04 23.09
CA VAL A 77 11.58 -0.97 22.28
C VAL A 77 12.64 -0.20 21.50
N TYR A 78 13.75 0.14 22.15
CA TYR A 78 14.87 0.84 21.50
C TYR A 78 15.45 -0.01 20.36
N GLU A 79 15.68 -1.30 20.59
CA GLU A 79 16.20 -2.21 19.55
C GLU A 79 15.26 -2.31 18.34
N GLU A 80 13.96 -2.49 18.57
CA GLU A 80 12.98 -2.60 17.48
C GLU A 80 12.88 -1.32 16.64
N VAL A 81 12.94 -0.15 17.28
CA VAL A 81 12.95 1.13 16.57
C VAL A 81 14.26 1.34 15.79
N GLN A 82 15.41 0.91 16.31
CA GLN A 82 16.69 0.98 15.58
C GLN A 82 16.70 0.04 14.37
N LYS A 83 16.17 -1.18 14.50
CA LYS A 83 16.05 -2.13 13.39
C LYS A 83 15.19 -1.59 12.24
N PHE A 84 14.14 -0.82 12.56
CA PHE A 84 13.31 -0.19 11.54
C PHE A 84 13.98 1.02 10.87
N ARG A 85 14.92 1.68 11.56
CA ARG A 85 15.62 2.86 11.06
C ARG A 85 16.74 2.53 10.07
N THR A 86 17.32 1.33 10.16
CA THR A 86 18.54 0.90 9.46
C THR A 86 18.20 0.01 8.28
#